data_AF-N6TE39-F1
#
_entry.id   AF-N6TE39-F1
#
_cell.length_a   1.000
_cell.length_b   1.000
_cell.length_c   1.000
_cell.angle_alpha   90.00
_cell.angle_beta   90.00
_cell.angle_gamma   90.00
#
_symmetry.space_group_name_H-M   'P 1'
#
loop_
_entity.id
_entity.type
_entity.pdbx_description
1 polymer ?
#
loop_
_entity_poly.entity_id
_entity_poly.type
_entity_poly.pdbx_seq_one_letter_code
_entity_poly.pdbx_strand_id
1 'polypeptide(L)'
;SETETTTFAPLEERAITFPLPEKVPFTLKCIPEFIVENIVSFLVYIFRYIPTLFEDIGCSKMEPIVTFLLTYMGSSSHMKNPHLRARLAEGLDAFVPNRDDLTILNISTYQRTRLFTHHPHKGEMVKMVMKVFVSIEMTGQSVQFEQKFNYRRPMYQILKYLWQITEHELCFKALACEAEANMEAVEAPLFLRFINLLINDAIYLLDESLSNMAKLKEMQTAHANGEWNSLSERESAENMRLMNHTGRLAQYDNTLAKDTTFALQQITSEITSVFTHPTIVDRVAGMLNYFLLNLVGPNRKNFKVKNLDDYAFDPKQIVLDIIKIYIHLKDSDAFCLAVSQDGRSYSPSLFEFAEDVLVRVDYGCLLSELREVAEKVARKAIEYMENEEALAEAPDHYLDPIMSTLMKDPVILPSSKKTVDRTTIARHLLSDQTDPFNRSALSMDQLIPDVALKAEIDNFIRERQKKTKPEANEIFIETMEMD
;
A
#
# COMPACT_ATOMS: atom_id res chain seq x y z
N SER A 1 -40.59 -4.53 41.37
CA SER A 1 -39.26 -4.74 41.98
C SER A 1 -38.74 -6.08 41.54
N GLU A 2 -38.12 -6.15 40.37
CA GLU A 2 -37.40 -7.35 39.94
C GLU A 2 -35.99 -6.89 39.58
N THR A 3 -35.14 -6.88 40.61
CA THR A 3 -33.69 -6.85 40.44
C THR A 3 -33.30 -8.20 39.86
N GLU A 4 -33.29 -8.31 38.53
CA GLU A 4 -32.54 -9.34 37.83
C GLU A 4 -31.07 -9.20 38.27
N THR A 5 -30.66 -10.05 39.20
CA THR A 5 -29.25 -10.26 39.54
C THR A 5 -28.58 -10.84 38.30
N THR A 6 -28.08 -9.95 37.44
CA THR A 6 -27.31 -10.29 36.25
C THR A 6 -25.98 -10.90 36.71
N THR A 7 -25.94 -12.22 36.81
CA THR A 7 -24.70 -12.94 37.09
C THR A 7 -23.75 -12.79 35.89
N PHE A 8 -22.52 -12.33 36.10
CA PHE A 8 -21.51 -12.26 35.04
C PHE A 8 -20.90 -13.62 34.66
N ALA A 9 -21.38 -14.71 35.27
CA ALA A 9 -21.00 -16.06 34.90
C ALA A 9 -21.53 -16.39 33.49
N PRO A 10 -20.69 -16.92 32.58
CA PRO A 10 -21.14 -17.38 31.27
C PRO A 10 -21.96 -18.67 31.46
N LEU A 11 -23.29 -18.55 31.53
CA LEU A 11 -24.21 -19.67 31.70
C LEU A 11 -24.75 -20.22 30.37
N GLU A 12 -24.65 -19.42 29.30
CA GLU A 12 -25.13 -19.75 27.96
C GLU A 12 -23.97 -19.69 26.97
N GLU A 13 -23.75 -20.76 26.21
CA GLU A 13 -22.89 -20.73 25.05
C GLU A 13 -23.67 -20.19 23.84
N ARG A 14 -23.09 -19.21 23.15
CA ARG A 14 -23.68 -18.59 21.96
C ARG A 14 -22.78 -18.83 20.77
N ALA A 15 -23.36 -19.36 19.69
CA ALA A 15 -22.66 -19.50 18.42
C ALA A 15 -22.22 -18.11 17.92
N ILE A 16 -20.96 -18.00 17.52
CA ILE A 16 -20.42 -16.78 16.94
C ILE A 16 -20.87 -16.71 15.49
N THR A 17 -21.46 -15.58 15.11
CA THR A 17 -21.86 -15.29 13.74
C THR A 17 -21.30 -13.93 13.34
N PHE A 18 -20.74 -13.84 12.14
CA PHE A 18 -20.27 -12.59 11.57
C PHE A 18 -21.34 -12.00 10.64
N PRO A 19 -21.45 -10.66 10.52
CA PRO A 19 -20.71 -9.65 11.29
C PRO A 19 -21.06 -9.67 12.79
N LEU A 20 -20.07 -9.36 13.64
CA LEU A 20 -20.28 -9.35 15.09
C LEU A 20 -21.29 -8.27 15.50
N PRO A 21 -22.08 -8.50 16.57
CA PRO A 21 -22.99 -7.48 17.10
C PRO A 21 -22.25 -6.21 17.55
N GLU A 22 -22.83 -5.04 17.32
CA GLU A 22 -22.26 -3.76 17.78
C GLU A 22 -22.17 -3.69 19.31
N LYS A 23 -23.17 -4.24 20.00
CA LYS A 23 -23.22 -4.26 21.47
C LYS A 23 -22.42 -5.43 22.01
N VAL A 24 -21.22 -5.14 22.48
CA VAL A 24 -20.38 -6.12 23.20
C VAL A 24 -21.04 -6.51 24.53
N PRO A 25 -21.27 -7.81 24.79
CA PRO A 25 -21.77 -8.30 26.07
C PRO A 25 -20.93 -7.80 27.24
N PHE A 26 -21.57 -7.42 28.35
CA PHE A 26 -20.85 -6.88 29.50
C PHE A 26 -19.88 -7.90 30.10
N THR A 27 -20.22 -9.18 30.07
CA THR A 27 -19.35 -10.28 30.51
C THR A 27 -18.01 -10.30 29.78
N LEU A 28 -18.00 -10.07 28.46
CA LEU A 28 -16.76 -10.02 27.67
C LEU A 28 -15.94 -8.74 27.94
N LYS A 29 -16.59 -7.64 28.32
CA LYS A 29 -15.90 -6.39 28.69
C LYS A 29 -15.09 -6.51 29.99
N CYS A 30 -15.39 -7.51 30.82
CA CYS A 30 -14.73 -7.73 32.10
C CYS A 30 -13.54 -8.71 32.02
N ILE A 31 -13.30 -9.34 30.87
CA ILE A 31 -12.19 -10.28 30.69
C ILE A 31 -10.87 -9.49 30.67
N PRO A 32 -9.92 -9.77 31.58
CA PRO A 32 -8.63 -9.09 31.59
C PRO A 32 -7.81 -9.37 30.32
N GLU A 33 -7.19 -8.32 29.77
CA GLU A 33 -6.40 -8.40 28.53
C GLU A 33 -5.25 -9.42 28.61
N PHE A 34 -4.63 -9.59 29.78
CA PHE A 34 -3.51 -10.53 29.95
C PHE A 34 -3.90 -11.99 29.67
N ILE A 35 -5.19 -12.36 29.82
CA ILE A 35 -5.65 -13.72 29.49
C ILE A 35 -5.53 -13.93 27.99
N VAL A 36 -5.97 -12.96 27.19
CA VAL A 36 -5.88 -12.97 25.73
C VAL A 36 -4.41 -12.94 25.29
N GLU A 37 -3.60 -12.10 25.92
CA GLU A 37 -2.16 -12.00 25.64
C GLU A 37 -1.42 -13.32 25.92
N ASN A 38 -1.75 -14.00 27.03
CA ASN A 38 -1.15 -15.28 27.37
C ASN A 38 -1.50 -16.37 26.36
N ILE A 39 -2.75 -16.41 25.89
CA ILE A 39 -3.19 -17.37 24.86
C ILE A 39 -2.37 -17.18 23.58
N VAL A 40 -2.25 -15.95 23.10
CA VAL A 40 -1.48 -15.65 21.88
C VAL A 40 0.01 -15.91 22.08
N SER A 41 0.58 -15.50 23.21
CA SER A 41 2.01 -15.70 23.48
C SER A 41 2.36 -17.17 23.55
N PHE A 42 1.49 -17.99 24.14
CA PHE A 42 1.64 -19.43 24.15
C PHE A 42 1.49 -20.05 22.75
N LEU A 43 0.55 -19.56 21.95
CA LEU A 43 0.35 -20.02 20.57
C LEU A 43 1.59 -19.76 19.69
N VAL A 44 2.15 -18.54 19.77
CA VAL A 44 3.37 -18.15 19.06
C VAL A 44 4.57 -18.97 19.56
N TYR A 45 4.64 -19.25 20.87
CA TYR A 45 5.67 -20.12 21.43
C TYR A 45 5.57 -21.55 20.87
N ILE A 46 4.38 -22.15 20.83
CA ILE A 46 4.18 -23.48 20.23
C ILE A 46 4.64 -23.48 18.78
N PHE A 47 4.23 -22.48 18.00
CA PHE A 47 4.63 -22.38 16.60
C PHE A 47 6.13 -22.33 16.41
N ARG A 48 6.83 -21.56 17.25
CA ARG A 48 8.28 -21.39 17.15
C ARG A 48 9.07 -22.65 17.51
N TYR A 49 8.61 -23.43 18.49
CA TYR A 49 9.40 -24.53 19.05
C TYR A 49 8.85 -25.93 18.75
N ILE A 50 7.55 -26.07 18.50
CA ILE A 50 6.86 -27.35 18.25
C ILE A 50 5.80 -27.19 17.14
N PRO A 51 6.17 -26.78 15.91
CA PRO A 51 5.22 -26.53 14.83
C PRO A 51 4.47 -27.78 14.35
N THR A 52 4.96 -28.99 14.63
CA THR A 52 4.31 -30.26 14.30
C THR A 52 3.04 -30.49 15.11
N LEU A 53 2.94 -29.89 16.31
CA LEU A 53 1.81 -30.09 17.22
C LEU A 53 0.48 -29.71 16.56
N PHE A 54 0.47 -28.68 15.72
CA PHE A 54 -0.75 -28.26 15.01
C PHE A 54 -1.29 -29.33 14.06
N GLU A 55 -0.42 -30.15 13.51
CA GLU A 55 -0.82 -31.26 12.64
C GLU A 55 -1.28 -32.47 13.45
N ASP A 56 -0.67 -32.70 14.62
CA ASP A 56 -1.00 -33.81 15.51
C ASP A 56 -2.36 -33.63 16.20
N ILE A 57 -2.68 -32.41 16.67
CA ILE A 57 -3.94 -32.12 17.39
C ILE A 57 -5.17 -32.06 16.47
N GLY A 58 -4.96 -31.78 15.18
CA GLY A 58 -6.01 -31.71 14.18
C GLY A 58 -6.81 -30.40 14.13
N CYS A 59 -7.48 -30.16 12.99
CA CYS A 59 -8.23 -28.94 12.68
C CYS A 59 -9.32 -28.60 13.71
N SER A 60 -10.06 -29.58 14.22
CA SER A 60 -11.20 -29.36 15.12
C SER A 60 -10.82 -28.71 16.46
N LYS A 61 -9.57 -28.91 16.92
CA LYS A 61 -9.06 -28.27 18.15
C LYS A 61 -8.54 -26.86 17.89
N MET A 62 -8.17 -26.55 16.65
CA MET A 62 -7.67 -25.22 16.25
C MET A 62 -8.81 -24.27 15.85
N GLU A 63 -9.92 -24.78 15.33
CA GLU A 63 -11.08 -23.98 14.91
C GLU A 63 -11.57 -22.97 15.98
N PRO A 64 -11.77 -23.34 17.26
CA PRO A 64 -12.17 -22.38 18.28
C PRO A 64 -11.13 -21.28 18.52
N ILE A 65 -9.84 -21.61 18.37
CA ILE A 65 -8.74 -20.65 18.52
C ILE A 65 -8.80 -19.63 17.38
N VAL A 66 -8.98 -20.07 16.14
CA VAL A 66 -9.10 -19.14 15.00
C VAL A 66 -10.36 -18.29 15.11
N THR A 67 -11.50 -18.86 15.53
CA THR A 67 -12.71 -18.08 15.79
C THR A 67 -12.46 -17.00 16.86
N PHE A 68 -11.75 -17.34 17.93
CA PHE A 68 -11.32 -16.38 18.96
C PHE A 68 -10.43 -15.27 18.37
N LEU A 69 -9.42 -15.62 17.57
CA LEU A 69 -8.52 -14.66 16.93
C LEU A 69 -9.30 -13.70 16.02
N LEU A 70 -10.17 -14.22 15.14
CA LEU A 70 -10.98 -13.41 14.22
C LEU A 70 -11.93 -12.46 14.97
N THR A 71 -12.49 -12.90 16.10
CA THR A 71 -13.44 -12.10 16.89
C THR A 71 -12.76 -10.86 17.49
N TYR A 72 -11.59 -11.02 18.10
CA TYR A 72 -10.93 -9.93 18.82
C TYR A 72 -9.98 -9.09 17.94
N MET A 73 -9.32 -9.71 16.95
CA MET A 73 -8.32 -9.02 16.11
C MET A 73 -8.94 -7.88 15.29
N GLY A 74 -10.07 -8.14 14.64
CA GLY A 74 -10.70 -7.18 13.72
C GLY A 74 -11.66 -6.18 14.38
N SER A 75 -11.90 -6.26 15.70
CA SER A 75 -12.96 -5.50 16.36
C SER A 75 -12.42 -4.61 17.48
N SER A 76 -12.30 -3.31 17.22
CA SER A 76 -11.90 -2.29 18.22
C SER A 76 -12.89 -2.16 19.38
N SER A 77 -14.17 -2.52 19.17
CA SER A 77 -15.19 -2.57 20.22
C SER A 77 -14.97 -3.70 21.23
N HIS A 78 -14.54 -4.88 20.77
CA HIS A 78 -14.32 -6.08 21.58
C HIS A 78 -12.93 -6.11 22.20
N MET A 79 -11.91 -5.63 21.49
CA MET A 79 -10.54 -5.44 22.00
C MET A 79 -10.07 -4.02 21.70
N LYS A 80 -10.08 -3.15 22.72
CA LYS A 80 -9.68 -1.75 22.53
C LYS A 80 -8.18 -1.61 22.26
N ASN A 81 -7.36 -2.41 22.95
CA ASN A 81 -5.91 -2.35 22.85
C ASN A 81 -5.42 -2.72 21.43
N PRO A 82 -4.87 -1.76 20.67
CA PRO A 82 -4.43 -1.98 19.29
C PRO A 82 -3.18 -2.89 19.22
N HIS A 83 -2.30 -2.83 20.21
CA HIS A 83 -1.11 -3.67 20.28
C HIS A 83 -1.50 -5.14 20.48
N LEU A 84 -2.46 -5.39 21.35
CA LEU A 84 -2.96 -6.74 21.57
C LEU A 84 -3.68 -7.28 20.33
N ARG A 85 -4.44 -6.42 19.60
CA ARG A 85 -5.02 -6.81 18.31
C ARG A 85 -3.97 -7.17 17.27
N ALA A 86 -2.86 -6.43 17.20
CA ALA A 86 -1.75 -6.78 16.34
C ALA A 86 -1.09 -8.11 16.74
N ARG A 87 -0.92 -8.37 18.04
CA ARG A 87 -0.44 -9.67 18.55
C ARG A 87 -1.40 -10.81 18.18
N LEU A 88 -2.72 -10.60 18.22
CA LEU A 88 -3.68 -11.61 17.75
C LEU A 88 -3.46 -11.95 16.26
N ALA A 89 -3.07 -10.98 15.43
CA ALA A 89 -2.71 -11.24 14.04
C ALA A 89 -1.45 -12.11 13.92
N GLU A 90 -0.45 -11.90 14.77
CA GLU A 90 0.72 -12.80 14.88
C GLU A 90 0.30 -14.22 15.32
N GLY A 91 -0.72 -14.33 16.18
CA GLY A 91 -1.34 -15.61 16.51
C GLY A 91 -1.99 -16.29 15.32
N LEU A 92 -2.64 -15.55 14.42
CA LEU A 92 -3.23 -16.12 13.20
C LEU A 92 -2.15 -16.56 12.21
N ASP A 93 -1.08 -15.77 12.10
CA ASP A 93 0.09 -16.04 11.26
C ASP A 93 0.82 -17.33 11.67
N ALA A 94 0.79 -17.69 12.95
CA ALA A 94 1.31 -18.98 13.45
C ALA A 94 0.62 -20.21 12.82
N PHE A 95 -0.58 -20.06 12.25
CA PHE A 95 -1.26 -21.15 11.57
C PHE A 95 -0.95 -21.23 10.07
N VAL A 96 -0.24 -20.26 9.47
CA VAL A 96 0.00 -20.25 8.02
C VAL A 96 0.90 -21.43 7.60
N PRO A 97 0.44 -22.34 6.71
CA PRO A 97 1.05 -23.65 6.50
C PRO A 97 2.38 -23.68 5.72
N ASN A 98 2.69 -22.71 4.86
CA ASN A 98 3.83 -22.80 3.93
C ASN A 98 4.79 -21.62 4.07
N ARG A 99 5.42 -21.49 5.24
CA ARG A 99 6.56 -20.58 5.41
C ARG A 99 7.83 -21.26 4.90
N ASP A 100 8.76 -20.47 4.36
CA ASP A 100 10.05 -20.96 3.87
C ASP A 100 10.78 -21.81 4.93
N ASP A 101 10.59 -21.50 6.21
CA ASP A 101 11.14 -22.28 7.33
C ASP A 101 10.47 -23.67 7.51
N LEU A 102 9.17 -23.79 7.25
CA LEU A 102 8.40 -25.03 7.43
C LEU A 102 8.60 -26.00 6.26
N THR A 103 8.80 -25.47 5.05
CA THR A 103 9.09 -26.27 3.86
C THR A 103 10.45 -26.95 3.98
N ILE A 104 11.45 -26.27 4.57
CA ILE A 104 12.76 -26.87 4.90
C ILE A 104 12.61 -28.06 5.86
N LEU A 105 11.63 -28.01 6.76
CA LEU A 105 11.42 -29.04 7.79
C LEU A 105 10.55 -30.23 7.33
N ASN A 106 10.04 -30.23 6.08
CA ASN A 106 9.16 -31.29 5.54
C ASN A 106 7.96 -31.64 6.44
N ILE A 107 7.45 -30.67 7.20
CA ILE A 107 6.31 -30.89 8.09
C ILE A 107 5.04 -30.96 7.25
N SER A 108 4.14 -31.91 7.53
CA SER A 108 2.80 -31.92 6.93
C SER A 108 2.10 -30.59 7.19
N THR A 109 1.30 -30.11 6.25
CA THR A 109 0.61 -28.82 6.39
C THR A 109 -0.91 -28.94 6.23
N TYR A 110 -1.39 -30.18 6.25
CA TYR A 110 -2.76 -30.52 5.89
C TYR A 110 -3.79 -29.93 6.85
N GLN A 111 -3.59 -30.06 8.17
CA GLN A 111 -4.57 -29.59 9.15
C GLN A 111 -4.66 -28.07 9.17
N ARG A 112 -3.52 -27.38 9.06
CA ARG A 112 -3.48 -25.93 8.93
C ARG A 112 -4.09 -25.45 7.62
N THR A 113 -3.82 -26.10 6.49
CA THR A 113 -4.46 -25.77 5.21
C THR A 113 -5.98 -25.92 5.28
N ARG A 114 -6.47 -26.95 5.96
CA ARG A 114 -7.92 -27.13 6.21
C ARG A 114 -8.53 -26.00 7.02
N LEU A 115 -7.78 -25.43 7.97
CA LEU A 115 -8.23 -24.30 8.78
C LEU A 115 -8.57 -23.07 7.93
N PHE A 116 -7.83 -22.79 6.87
CA PHE A 116 -8.13 -21.65 6.00
C PHE A 116 -9.22 -21.96 4.96
N THR A 117 -9.46 -23.23 4.64
CA THR A 117 -10.38 -23.63 3.56
C THR A 117 -11.74 -24.14 4.05
N HIS A 118 -11.84 -24.62 5.29
CA HIS A 118 -13.05 -25.25 5.83
C HIS A 118 -13.60 -24.59 7.09
N HIS A 119 -12.88 -23.64 7.69
CA HIS A 119 -13.34 -22.97 8.90
C HIS A 119 -14.67 -22.22 8.65
N PRO A 120 -15.64 -22.28 9.61
CA PRO A 120 -16.96 -21.68 9.42
C PRO A 120 -16.94 -20.19 9.06
N HIS A 121 -15.93 -19.47 9.54
CA HIS A 121 -15.75 -18.02 9.32
C HIS A 121 -14.62 -17.69 8.35
N LYS A 122 -14.26 -18.59 7.42
CA LYS A 122 -13.18 -18.35 6.44
C LYS A 122 -13.37 -17.05 5.64
N GLY A 123 -14.60 -16.74 5.22
CA GLY A 123 -14.90 -15.52 4.44
C GLY A 123 -14.62 -14.19 5.18
N GLU A 124 -14.43 -14.22 6.51
CA GLU A 124 -14.14 -13.02 7.30
C GLU A 124 -12.63 -12.79 7.50
N MET A 125 -11.78 -13.78 7.20
CA MET A 125 -10.34 -13.72 7.48
C MET A 125 -9.68 -12.52 6.81
N VAL A 126 -9.90 -12.33 5.51
CA VAL A 126 -9.36 -11.19 4.74
C VAL A 126 -9.78 -9.86 5.36
N LYS A 127 -11.08 -9.71 5.65
CA LYS A 127 -11.65 -8.50 6.23
C LYS A 127 -11.07 -8.19 7.61
N MET A 128 -10.93 -9.20 8.48
CA MET A 128 -10.39 -9.00 9.83
C MET A 128 -8.91 -8.62 9.80
N VAL A 129 -8.11 -9.23 8.92
CA VAL A 129 -6.69 -8.89 8.74
C VAL A 129 -6.52 -7.46 8.23
N MET A 130 -7.32 -7.05 7.24
CA MET A 130 -7.31 -5.66 6.76
C MET A 130 -7.76 -4.67 7.84
N LYS A 131 -8.80 -4.99 8.63
CA LYS A 131 -9.25 -4.13 9.74
C LYS A 131 -8.14 -3.88 10.76
N VAL A 132 -7.42 -4.92 11.16
CA VAL A 132 -6.31 -4.75 12.11
C VAL A 132 -5.16 -3.97 11.49
N PHE A 133 -4.81 -4.24 10.22
CA PHE A 133 -3.78 -3.52 9.46
C PHE A 133 -4.03 -2.00 9.43
N VAL A 134 -5.26 -1.62 9.12
CA VAL A 134 -5.69 -0.21 9.07
C VAL A 134 -5.70 0.42 10.47
N SER A 135 -6.11 -0.34 11.49
CA SER A 135 -6.26 0.19 12.84
C SER A 135 -4.95 0.49 13.57
N ILE A 136 -3.82 -0.10 13.14
CA ILE A 136 -2.50 0.14 13.74
C ILE A 136 -2.03 1.58 13.48
N GLU A 137 -2.42 2.18 12.35
CA GLU A 137 -2.01 3.54 12.00
C GLU A 137 -2.54 4.61 12.98
N MET A 138 -3.73 4.37 13.57
CA MET A 138 -4.46 5.36 14.40
C MET A 138 -3.99 5.44 15.86
N THR A 139 -2.80 4.94 16.19
CA THR A 139 -2.30 4.87 17.57
C THR A 139 -1.47 6.09 17.94
N GLY A 140 -2.12 7.26 17.88
CA GLY A 140 -1.52 8.59 17.85
C GLY A 140 -0.67 9.06 19.03
N GLN A 141 -0.28 8.24 20.03
CA GLN A 141 0.59 8.70 21.13
C GLN A 141 1.55 7.67 21.75
N SER A 142 1.54 6.39 21.38
CA SER A 142 2.31 5.35 22.11
C SER A 142 3.10 4.36 21.24
N VAL A 143 3.03 4.45 19.91
CA VAL A 143 3.76 3.55 19.01
C VAL A 143 4.87 4.34 18.34
N GLN A 144 6.12 3.96 18.56
CA GLN A 144 7.21 4.47 17.74
C GLN A 144 6.89 4.16 16.29
N PHE A 145 7.09 5.12 15.39
CA PHE A 145 6.68 5.00 13.99
C PHE A 145 7.13 3.67 13.36
N GLU A 146 8.34 3.20 13.69
CA GLU A 146 8.89 1.95 13.15
C GLU A 146 8.23 0.67 13.73
N GLN A 147 7.65 0.74 14.93
CA GLN A 147 7.00 -0.42 15.57
C GLN A 147 5.76 -0.90 14.81
N LYS A 148 5.09 -0.02 14.05
CA LYS A 148 3.93 -0.40 13.24
C LYS A 148 4.27 -1.46 12.19
N PHE A 149 5.47 -1.40 11.63
CA PHE A 149 5.91 -2.36 10.61
C PHE A 149 6.15 -3.75 11.20
N ASN A 150 6.62 -3.84 12.45
CA ASN A 150 6.74 -5.12 13.15
C ASN A 150 5.37 -5.80 13.29
N TYR A 151 4.33 -5.02 13.57
CA TYR A 151 2.97 -5.52 13.66
C TYR A 151 2.36 -5.90 12.30
N ARG A 152 2.78 -5.24 11.21
CA ARG A 152 2.30 -5.54 9.85
C ARG A 152 2.97 -6.76 9.22
N ARG A 153 4.20 -7.09 9.63
CA ARG A 153 4.94 -8.25 9.07
C ARG A 153 4.15 -9.57 9.09
N PRO A 154 3.52 -10.00 10.21
CA PRO A 154 2.67 -11.19 10.22
C PRO A 154 1.47 -11.08 9.26
N MET A 155 0.91 -9.88 9.11
CA MET A 155 -0.25 -9.63 8.25
C MET A 155 0.10 -9.80 6.77
N TYR A 156 1.28 -9.36 6.33
CA TYR A 156 1.74 -9.59 4.95
C TYR A 156 1.79 -11.08 4.62
N GLN A 157 2.27 -11.90 5.55
CA GLN A 157 2.38 -13.34 5.37
C GLN A 157 1.00 -14.01 5.32
N ILE A 158 0.07 -13.59 6.18
CA ILE A 158 -1.32 -14.05 6.13
C ILE A 158 -1.97 -13.66 4.79
N LEU A 159 -1.90 -12.37 4.40
CA LEU A 159 -2.53 -11.87 3.17
C LEU A 159 -1.97 -12.57 1.93
N LYS A 160 -0.64 -12.76 1.87
CA LYS A 160 0.03 -13.52 0.80
C LYS A 160 -0.50 -14.94 0.70
N TYR A 161 -0.68 -15.64 1.81
CA TYR A 161 -1.21 -17.00 1.81
C TYR A 161 -2.70 -17.04 1.45
N LEU A 162 -3.51 -16.14 2.01
CA LEU A 162 -4.94 -16.05 1.70
C LEU A 162 -5.19 -15.78 0.22
N TRP A 163 -4.36 -14.93 -0.41
CA TRP A 163 -4.47 -14.62 -1.83
C TRP A 163 -4.32 -15.85 -2.74
N GLN A 164 -3.57 -16.87 -2.32
CA GLN A 164 -3.38 -18.12 -3.09
C GLN A 164 -4.62 -19.02 -3.08
N ILE A 165 -5.63 -18.71 -2.27
CA ILE A 165 -6.85 -19.51 -2.12
C ILE A 165 -8.00 -18.75 -2.79
N THR A 166 -8.59 -19.33 -3.83
CA THR A 166 -9.64 -18.72 -4.66
C THR A 166 -10.80 -18.14 -3.86
N GLU A 167 -11.28 -18.82 -2.81
CA GLU A 167 -12.39 -18.31 -2.00
C GLU A 167 -12.05 -17.02 -1.24
N HIS A 168 -10.81 -16.90 -0.77
CA HIS A 168 -10.34 -15.69 -0.08
C HIS A 168 -10.03 -14.58 -1.07
N GLU A 169 -9.46 -14.91 -2.23
CA GLU A 169 -9.28 -13.98 -3.35
C GLU A 169 -10.61 -13.30 -3.75
N LEU A 170 -11.72 -14.06 -3.79
CA LEU A 170 -13.05 -13.50 -4.00
C LEU A 170 -13.47 -12.51 -2.90
N CYS A 171 -13.03 -12.72 -1.65
CA CYS A 171 -13.27 -11.77 -0.57
C CYS A 171 -12.48 -10.46 -0.75
N PHE A 172 -11.23 -10.53 -1.25
CA PHE A 172 -10.49 -9.33 -1.65
C PHE A 172 -11.22 -8.55 -2.75
N LYS A 173 -11.65 -9.26 -3.81
CA LYS A 173 -12.41 -8.66 -4.91
C LYS A 173 -13.71 -8.01 -4.44
N ALA A 174 -14.46 -8.67 -3.55
CA ALA A 174 -15.68 -8.11 -2.98
C ALA A 174 -15.43 -6.81 -2.20
N LEU A 175 -14.38 -6.77 -1.37
CA LEU A 175 -13.99 -5.56 -0.63
C LEU A 175 -13.50 -4.43 -1.56
N ALA A 176 -12.86 -4.78 -2.67
CA ALA A 176 -12.44 -3.81 -3.67
C ALA A 176 -13.62 -3.23 -4.46
N CYS A 177 -14.59 -4.07 -4.86
CA CYS A 177 -15.83 -3.60 -5.50
C CYS A 177 -16.63 -2.69 -4.55
N GLU A 178 -16.70 -3.04 -3.27
CA GLU A 178 -17.31 -2.17 -2.24
C GLU A 178 -16.58 -0.82 -2.16
N ALA A 179 -15.25 -0.83 -2.20
CA ALA A 179 -14.47 0.40 -2.16
C ALA A 179 -14.66 1.27 -3.39
N GLU A 180 -14.64 0.68 -4.59
CA GLU A 180 -14.87 1.37 -5.86
C GLU A 180 -16.24 2.04 -5.90
N ALA A 181 -17.28 1.37 -5.41
CA ALA A 181 -18.63 1.93 -5.33
C ALA A 181 -18.76 3.07 -4.29
N ASN A 182 -17.81 3.20 -3.37
CA ASN A 182 -17.89 4.11 -2.21
C ASN A 182 -16.63 4.98 -2.05
N MET A 183 -15.92 5.30 -3.13
CA MET A 183 -14.65 6.06 -3.09
C MET A 183 -14.78 7.44 -2.43
N GLU A 184 -15.97 8.04 -2.48
CA GLU A 184 -16.28 9.37 -1.92
C GLU A 184 -17.10 9.32 -0.63
N ALA A 185 -17.26 8.15 -0.02
CA ALA A 185 -17.97 8.02 1.25
C ALA A 185 -17.29 8.83 2.38
N VAL A 186 -18.10 9.30 3.34
CA VAL A 186 -17.61 10.06 4.51
C VAL A 186 -16.51 9.32 5.24
N GLU A 187 -16.75 8.02 5.49
CA GLU A 187 -15.71 7.11 5.94
C GLU A 187 -15.19 6.34 4.75
N ALA A 188 -13.91 6.55 4.43
CA ALA A 188 -13.25 5.84 3.35
C ALA A 188 -13.38 4.31 3.55
N PRO A 189 -13.78 3.56 2.49
CA PRO A 189 -13.96 2.11 2.58
C PRO A 189 -12.69 1.39 3.07
N LEU A 190 -12.88 0.24 3.73
CA LEU A 190 -11.79 -0.50 4.36
C LEU A 190 -10.66 -0.82 3.37
N PHE A 191 -11.01 -1.30 2.18
CA PHE A 191 -10.03 -1.67 1.16
C PHE A 191 -9.28 -0.44 0.63
N LEU A 192 -9.98 0.69 0.41
CA LEU A 192 -9.36 1.95 0.00
C LEU A 192 -8.33 2.43 1.05
N ARG A 193 -8.70 2.41 2.33
CA ARG A 193 -7.79 2.76 3.43
C ARG A 193 -6.60 1.81 3.50
N PHE A 194 -6.84 0.51 3.32
CA PHE A 194 -5.79 -0.50 3.28
C PHE A 194 -4.79 -0.23 2.14
N ILE A 195 -5.26 0.01 0.91
CA ILE A 195 -4.40 0.34 -0.24
C ILE A 195 -3.63 1.65 0.00
N ASN A 196 -4.29 2.68 0.54
CA ASN A 196 -3.62 3.94 0.86
C ASN A 196 -2.45 3.74 1.83
N LEU A 197 -2.66 2.94 2.88
CA LEU A 197 -1.60 2.63 3.85
C LEU A 197 -0.52 1.72 3.26
N LEU A 198 -0.89 0.79 2.37
CA LEU A 198 0.07 -0.07 1.68
C LEU A 198 1.01 0.74 0.77
N ILE A 199 0.47 1.74 0.08
CA ILE A 199 1.27 2.69 -0.74
C ILE A 199 2.17 3.54 0.17
N ASN A 200 1.66 4.04 1.31
CA ASN A 200 2.48 4.78 2.28
C ASN A 200 3.66 3.93 2.78
N ASP A 201 3.40 2.66 3.12
CA ASP A 201 4.40 1.72 3.57
C ASP A 201 5.42 1.43 2.47
N ALA A 202 4.98 1.23 1.23
CA ALA A 202 5.88 0.99 0.11
C ALA A 202 6.82 2.17 -0.13
N ILE A 203 6.28 3.40 -0.14
CA ILE A 203 7.07 4.63 -0.28
C ILE A 203 8.10 4.73 0.83
N TYR A 204 7.69 4.58 2.09
CA TYR A 204 8.62 4.72 3.21
C TYR A 204 9.69 3.62 3.22
N LEU A 205 9.29 2.35 3.13
CA LEU A 205 10.18 1.21 3.30
C LEU A 205 11.19 1.12 2.16
N LEU A 206 10.78 1.32 0.91
CA LEU A 206 11.71 1.29 -0.22
C LEU A 206 12.69 2.48 -0.18
N ASP A 207 12.25 3.66 0.28
CA ASP A 207 13.15 4.82 0.37
C ASP A 207 14.19 4.65 1.50
N GLU A 208 13.75 4.23 2.70
CA GLU A 208 14.64 3.90 3.81
C GLU A 208 15.60 2.76 3.45
N SER A 209 15.11 1.74 2.76
CA SER A 209 15.95 0.62 2.36
C SER A 209 17.04 1.06 1.38
N LEU A 210 16.71 1.84 0.35
CA LEU A 210 17.69 2.40 -0.58
C LEU A 210 18.67 3.38 0.08
N SER A 211 18.18 4.24 0.98
CA SER A 211 18.98 5.18 1.76
C SER A 211 20.01 4.46 2.63
N ASN A 212 19.57 3.45 3.38
CA ASN A 212 20.44 2.62 4.22
C ASN A 212 21.47 1.84 3.38
N MET A 213 21.09 1.34 2.20
CA MET A 213 22.02 0.68 1.27
C MET A 213 23.08 1.64 0.71
N ALA A 214 22.69 2.87 0.36
CA ALA A 214 23.64 3.89 -0.09
C ALA A 214 24.63 4.29 1.01
N LYS A 215 24.13 4.48 2.24
CA LYS A 215 24.96 4.75 3.42
C LYS A 215 25.93 3.62 3.72
N LEU A 216 25.47 2.36 3.64
CA LEU A 216 26.33 1.19 3.81
C LEU A 216 27.44 1.16 2.76
N LYS A 217 27.14 1.48 1.50
CA LYS A 217 28.16 1.55 0.46
C LYS A 217 29.22 2.61 0.76
N GLU A 218 28.81 3.79 1.20
CA GLU A 218 29.71 4.87 1.61
C GLU A 218 30.64 4.41 2.74
N MET A 219 30.07 3.84 3.81
CA MET A 219 30.84 3.34 4.96
C MET A 219 31.79 2.20 4.58
N GLN A 220 31.36 1.24 3.75
CA GLN A 220 32.20 0.15 3.26
C GLN A 220 33.35 0.67 2.37
N THR A 221 33.10 1.71 1.58
CA THR A 221 34.10 2.33 0.70
C THR A 221 35.15 3.08 1.53
N ALA A 222 34.71 3.90 2.49
CA ALA A 222 35.61 4.62 3.40
C ALA A 222 36.50 3.65 4.20
N HIS A 223 35.92 2.56 4.71
CA HIS A 223 36.68 1.51 5.38
C HIS A 223 37.69 0.83 4.45
N ALA A 224 37.29 0.49 3.21
CA ALA A 224 38.17 -0.15 2.24
C ALA A 224 39.31 0.76 1.75
N ASN A 225 39.09 2.08 1.70
CA ASN A 225 40.10 3.08 1.36
C ASN A 225 41.10 3.34 2.49
N GLY A 226 40.89 2.74 3.67
CA GLY A 226 41.74 2.94 4.83
C GLY A 226 41.54 4.28 5.53
N GLU A 227 40.44 4.99 5.25
CA GLU A 227 40.12 6.29 5.89
C GLU A 227 39.94 6.14 7.41
N TRP A 228 39.57 4.94 7.88
CA TRP A 228 39.42 4.65 9.30
C TRP A 228 40.76 4.36 9.99
N ASN A 229 41.83 4.10 9.22
CA ASN A 229 43.17 3.87 9.78
C ASN A 229 43.81 5.17 10.28
N SER A 230 43.36 6.32 9.76
CA SER A 230 43.78 7.65 10.24
C SER A 230 42.98 8.15 11.46
N LEU A 231 41.92 7.45 11.86
CA LEU A 231 41.09 7.81 12.99
C LEU A 231 41.61 7.18 14.29
N SER A 232 41.16 7.70 15.43
CA SER A 232 41.45 7.06 16.71
C SER A 232 40.78 5.68 16.81
N GLU A 233 41.33 4.77 17.63
CA GLU A 233 40.76 3.44 17.87
C GLU A 233 39.29 3.51 18.32
N ARG A 234 38.94 4.55 19.09
CA ARG A 234 37.57 4.80 19.54
C ARG A 234 36.62 5.14 18.39
N GLU A 235 37.01 6.08 17.53
CA GLU A 235 36.20 6.51 16.38
C GLU A 235 36.03 5.37 15.37
N SER A 236 37.09 4.59 15.14
CA SER A 236 37.03 3.40 14.27
C SER A 236 36.05 2.35 14.83
N ALA A 237 36.08 2.09 16.15
CA ALA A 237 35.12 1.21 16.80
C ALA A 237 33.68 1.74 16.74
N GLU A 238 33.47 3.05 16.88
CA GLU A 238 32.15 3.69 16.76
C GLU A 238 31.61 3.58 15.32
N ASN A 239 32.44 3.83 14.31
CA ASN A 239 32.09 3.65 12.89
C ASN A 239 31.71 2.19 12.57
N MET A 240 32.43 1.22 13.13
CA MET A 240 32.11 -0.20 12.94
C MET A 240 30.77 -0.58 13.60
N ARG A 241 30.47 -0.04 14.79
CA ARG A 241 29.16 -0.22 15.44
C ARG A 241 28.03 0.39 14.62
N LEU A 242 28.24 1.60 14.09
CA LEU A 242 27.27 2.28 13.23
C LEU A 242 27.03 1.49 11.93
N MET A 243 28.08 0.94 11.33
CA MET A 243 27.97 0.12 10.11
C MET A 243 27.14 -1.14 10.38
N ASN A 244 27.42 -1.85 11.48
CA ASN A 244 26.64 -3.04 11.88
C ASN A 244 25.19 -2.71 12.25
N HIS A 245 24.95 -1.55 12.86
CA HIS A 245 23.59 -1.09 13.15
C HIS A 245 22.82 -0.76 11.87
N THR A 246 23.41 0.02 10.97
CA THR A 246 22.83 0.35 9.66
C THR A 246 22.58 -0.91 8.83
N GLY A 247 23.48 -1.91 8.91
CA GLY A 247 23.31 -3.21 8.26
C GLY A 247 22.04 -3.94 8.70
N ARG A 248 21.76 -3.95 10.01
CA ARG A 248 20.55 -4.57 10.55
C ARG A 248 19.27 -3.83 10.15
N LEU A 249 19.31 -2.50 10.12
CA LEU A 249 18.20 -1.68 9.63
C LEU A 249 17.93 -1.94 8.15
N ALA A 250 18.97 -1.91 7.31
CA ALA A 250 18.87 -2.22 5.89
C ALA A 250 18.25 -3.60 5.65
N GLN A 251 18.70 -4.63 6.38
CA GLN A 251 18.14 -5.98 6.27
C GLN A 251 16.64 -6.03 6.58
N TYR A 252 16.23 -5.35 7.66
CA TYR A 252 14.84 -5.27 8.08
C TYR A 252 13.98 -4.52 7.04
N ASP A 253 14.42 -3.34 6.62
CA ASP A 253 13.69 -2.50 5.66
C ASP A 253 13.60 -3.18 4.29
N ASN A 254 14.67 -3.80 3.81
CA ASN A 254 14.69 -4.52 2.53
C ASN A 254 13.71 -5.71 2.54
N THR A 255 13.63 -6.44 3.65
CA THR A 255 12.69 -7.57 3.79
C THR A 255 11.24 -7.08 3.67
N LEU A 256 10.90 -6.00 4.38
CA LEU A 256 9.55 -5.45 4.36
C LEU A 256 9.23 -4.74 3.04
N ALA A 257 10.18 -4.05 2.45
CA ALA A 257 10.04 -3.43 1.13
C ALA A 257 9.73 -4.48 0.06
N LYS A 258 10.42 -5.64 0.11
CA LYS A 258 10.13 -6.79 -0.74
C LYS A 258 8.72 -7.33 -0.52
N ASP A 259 8.32 -7.60 0.73
CA ASP A 259 6.98 -8.11 1.05
C ASP A 259 5.87 -7.12 0.63
N THR A 260 6.08 -5.82 0.84
CA THR A 260 5.12 -4.74 0.51
C THR A 260 4.98 -4.56 -1.00
N THR A 261 6.09 -4.56 -1.74
CA THR A 261 6.08 -4.47 -3.21
C THR A 261 5.42 -5.69 -3.81
N PHE A 262 5.71 -6.88 -3.29
CA PHE A 262 5.07 -8.11 -3.70
C PHE A 262 3.55 -8.09 -3.43
N ALA A 263 3.11 -7.58 -2.27
CA ALA A 263 1.69 -7.43 -1.97
C ALA A 263 0.99 -6.51 -2.96
N LEU A 264 1.58 -5.36 -3.31
CA LEU A 264 1.06 -4.48 -4.36
C LEU A 264 0.99 -5.19 -5.72
N GLN A 265 2.03 -5.92 -6.09
CA GLN A 265 2.06 -6.70 -7.34
C GLN A 265 0.96 -7.76 -7.38
N GLN A 266 0.73 -8.50 -6.30
CA GLN A 266 -0.32 -9.51 -6.22
C GLN A 266 -1.71 -8.89 -6.33
N ILE A 267 -1.98 -7.82 -5.57
CA ILE A 267 -3.32 -7.22 -5.58
C ILE A 267 -3.64 -6.63 -6.96
N THR A 268 -2.67 -5.94 -7.57
CA THR A 268 -2.85 -5.33 -8.89
C THR A 268 -3.08 -6.33 -10.01
N SER A 269 -2.70 -7.62 -9.86
CA SER A 269 -2.94 -8.61 -10.91
C SER A 269 -4.40 -8.88 -11.18
N GLU A 270 -5.27 -8.66 -10.18
CA GLU A 270 -6.71 -8.93 -10.26
C GLU A 270 -7.57 -7.70 -9.97
N ILE A 271 -7.04 -6.70 -9.25
CA ILE A 271 -7.77 -5.51 -8.80
C ILE A 271 -7.02 -4.27 -9.26
N THR A 272 -7.48 -3.65 -10.35
CA THR A 272 -6.82 -2.50 -10.98
C THR A 272 -7.59 -1.19 -10.80
N SER A 273 -8.92 -1.23 -10.70
CA SER A 273 -9.78 -0.04 -10.66
C SER A 273 -9.44 0.92 -9.51
N VAL A 274 -9.24 0.38 -8.30
CA VAL A 274 -8.90 1.18 -7.11
C VAL A 274 -7.56 1.92 -7.26
N PHE A 275 -6.55 1.27 -7.87
CA PHE A 275 -5.23 1.88 -8.08
C PHE A 275 -5.21 2.93 -9.19
N THR A 276 -6.12 2.80 -10.16
CA THR A 276 -6.19 3.69 -11.32
C THR A 276 -7.21 4.81 -11.14
N HIS A 277 -7.87 4.87 -9.98
CA HIS A 277 -8.78 5.95 -9.63
C HIS A 277 -8.03 7.30 -9.46
N PRO A 278 -8.59 8.43 -9.93
CA PRO A 278 -7.95 9.76 -9.88
C PRO A 278 -7.38 10.16 -8.50
N THR A 279 -8.03 9.75 -7.42
CA THR A 279 -7.57 10.05 -6.05
C THR A 279 -6.20 9.45 -5.72
N ILE A 280 -5.88 8.27 -6.27
CA ILE A 280 -4.70 7.47 -5.89
C ILE A 280 -3.67 7.37 -7.03
N VAL A 281 -4.11 7.39 -8.28
CA VAL A 281 -3.30 7.01 -9.46
C VAL A 281 -1.97 7.76 -9.57
N ASP A 282 -1.95 9.08 -9.33
CA ASP A 282 -0.72 9.89 -9.39
C ASP A 282 0.31 9.44 -8.35
N ARG A 283 -0.15 9.01 -7.18
CA ARG A 283 0.74 8.53 -6.11
C ARG A 283 1.35 7.18 -6.46
N VAL A 284 0.55 6.30 -7.07
CA VAL A 284 1.03 4.99 -7.54
C VAL A 284 2.04 5.19 -8.66
N ALA A 285 1.70 6.01 -9.66
CA ALA A 285 2.59 6.32 -10.77
C ALA A 285 3.92 6.95 -10.31
N GLY A 286 3.87 7.99 -9.48
CA GLY A 286 5.07 8.64 -8.95
C GLY A 286 5.93 7.72 -8.08
N MET A 287 5.30 6.88 -7.24
CA MET A 287 5.99 5.85 -6.45
C MET A 287 6.72 4.86 -7.37
N LEU A 288 6.03 4.28 -8.35
CA LEU A 288 6.61 3.29 -9.25
C LEU A 288 7.75 3.90 -10.08
N ASN A 289 7.57 5.10 -10.63
CA ASN A 289 8.59 5.77 -11.44
C ASN A 289 9.85 6.06 -10.61
N TYR A 290 9.67 6.61 -9.40
CA TYR A 290 10.77 6.93 -8.50
C TYR A 290 11.63 5.71 -8.17
N PHE A 291 10.99 4.59 -7.77
CA PHE A 291 11.74 3.39 -7.40
C PHE A 291 12.31 2.67 -8.61
N LEU A 292 11.59 2.61 -9.72
CA LEU A 292 12.11 2.04 -10.95
C LEU A 292 13.37 2.80 -11.39
N LEU A 293 13.31 4.14 -11.45
CA LEU A 293 14.45 4.98 -11.86
C LEU A 293 15.68 4.75 -10.97
N ASN A 294 15.51 4.68 -9.66
CA ASN A 294 16.63 4.45 -8.75
C ASN A 294 17.25 3.05 -8.94
N LEU A 295 16.44 2.03 -9.20
CA LEU A 295 16.88 0.64 -9.32
C LEU A 295 17.48 0.30 -10.69
N VAL A 296 16.97 0.89 -11.78
CA VAL A 296 17.41 0.57 -13.16
C VAL A 296 18.28 1.65 -13.79
N GLY A 297 18.11 2.90 -13.35
CA GLY A 297 18.74 4.08 -13.93
C GLY A 297 20.19 4.33 -13.47
N PRO A 298 20.69 5.57 -13.66
CA PRO A 298 22.08 5.93 -13.38
C PRO A 298 22.51 5.68 -11.92
N ASN A 299 21.59 5.86 -10.97
CA ASN A 299 21.84 5.77 -9.54
C ASN A 299 21.97 4.32 -9.04
N ARG A 300 21.65 3.29 -9.84
CA ARG A 300 21.66 1.89 -9.39
C ARG A 300 22.99 1.43 -8.79
N LYS A 301 24.10 2.03 -9.24
CA LYS A 301 25.44 1.72 -8.72
C LYS A 301 25.60 2.13 -7.26
N ASN A 302 24.81 3.07 -6.74
CA ASN A 302 24.87 3.58 -5.38
C ASN A 302 24.45 2.54 -4.34
N PHE A 303 23.74 1.50 -4.75
CA PHE A 303 23.24 0.45 -3.86
C PHE A 303 24.08 -0.83 -3.91
N LYS A 304 25.17 -0.84 -4.70
CA LYS A 304 26.06 -2.00 -4.82
C LYS A 304 27.04 -2.07 -3.64
N VAL A 305 26.66 -2.84 -2.63
CA VAL A 305 27.48 -3.19 -1.46
C VAL A 305 28.12 -4.58 -1.61
N LYS A 306 29.12 -4.88 -0.77
CA LYS A 306 29.62 -6.26 -0.60
C LYS A 306 28.57 -7.08 0.17
N ASN A 307 28.43 -8.37 -0.17
CA ASN A 307 27.50 -9.31 0.45
C ASN A 307 26.04 -8.81 0.49
N LEU A 308 25.43 -8.60 -0.69
CA LEU A 308 24.04 -8.15 -0.80
C LEU A 308 23.04 -9.02 -0.03
N ASP A 309 23.29 -10.34 0.01
CA ASP A 309 22.43 -11.31 0.68
C ASP A 309 22.38 -11.12 2.20
N ASP A 310 23.46 -10.64 2.83
CA ASP A 310 23.50 -10.35 4.28
C ASP A 310 22.48 -9.26 4.67
N TYR A 311 22.12 -8.41 3.70
CA TYR A 311 21.18 -7.30 3.86
C TYR A 311 19.80 -7.60 3.24
N ALA A 312 19.53 -8.85 2.86
CA ALA A 312 18.28 -9.27 2.21
C ALA A 312 17.87 -8.39 1.01
N PHE A 313 18.85 -7.76 0.33
CA PHE A 313 18.58 -6.84 -0.77
C PHE A 313 18.54 -7.57 -2.10
N ASP A 314 17.32 -7.77 -2.61
CA ASP A 314 17.05 -8.41 -3.89
C ASP A 314 16.44 -7.41 -4.89
N PRO A 315 17.25 -6.48 -5.43
CA PRO A 315 16.76 -5.45 -6.34
C PRO A 315 16.19 -6.03 -7.63
N LYS A 316 16.61 -7.25 -8.01
CA LYS A 316 16.09 -7.93 -9.19
C LYS A 316 14.61 -8.26 -9.02
N GLN A 317 14.26 -8.89 -7.91
CA GLN A 317 12.86 -9.23 -7.62
C GLN A 317 11.99 -7.98 -7.46
N ILE A 318 12.49 -6.94 -6.78
CA ILE A 318 11.76 -5.66 -6.62
C ILE A 318 11.48 -5.03 -7.99
N VAL A 319 12.46 -4.97 -8.89
CA VAL A 319 12.26 -4.45 -10.27
C VAL A 319 11.23 -5.29 -11.03
N LEU A 320 11.28 -6.62 -10.93
CA LEU A 320 10.31 -7.49 -11.58
C LEU A 320 8.88 -7.23 -11.07
N ASP A 321 8.71 -7.05 -9.77
CA ASP A 321 7.41 -6.80 -9.18
C ASP A 321 6.87 -5.42 -9.56
N ILE A 322 7.72 -4.39 -9.58
CA ILE A 322 7.38 -3.05 -10.08
C ILE A 322 6.95 -3.11 -11.55
N ILE A 323 7.70 -3.80 -12.41
CA ILE A 323 7.37 -3.94 -13.84
C ILE A 323 6.03 -4.66 -14.02
N LYS A 324 5.76 -5.71 -13.26
CA LYS A 324 4.45 -6.39 -13.30
C LYS A 324 3.31 -5.46 -12.90
N ILE A 325 3.50 -4.58 -11.91
CA ILE A 325 2.49 -3.58 -11.56
C ILE A 325 2.21 -2.65 -12.75
N TYR A 326 3.23 -2.15 -13.46
CA TYR A 326 3.00 -1.37 -14.69
C TYR A 326 2.20 -2.16 -15.71
N ILE A 327 2.54 -3.43 -15.93
CA ILE A 327 1.86 -4.30 -16.90
C ILE A 327 0.39 -4.50 -16.52
N HIS A 328 0.09 -4.71 -15.23
CA HIS A 328 -1.28 -4.89 -14.77
C HIS A 328 -2.15 -3.63 -14.95
N LEU A 329 -1.54 -2.44 -14.81
CA LEU A 329 -2.26 -1.17 -14.83
C LEU A 329 -2.25 -0.47 -16.20
N LYS A 330 -1.55 -1.03 -17.21
CA LYS A 330 -1.31 -0.40 -18.51
C LYS A 330 -2.56 -0.10 -19.35
N ASP A 331 -3.67 -0.78 -19.07
CA ASP A 331 -4.93 -0.58 -19.80
C ASP A 331 -5.72 0.63 -19.29
N SER A 332 -5.30 1.23 -18.17
CA SER A 332 -5.90 2.47 -17.70
C SER A 332 -5.19 3.69 -18.30
N ASP A 333 -5.95 4.44 -19.09
CA ASP A 333 -5.52 5.74 -19.61
C ASP A 333 -5.11 6.71 -18.51
N ALA A 334 -5.81 6.70 -17.37
CA ALA A 334 -5.49 7.54 -16.22
C ALA A 334 -4.12 7.19 -15.63
N PHE A 335 -3.79 5.90 -15.56
CA PHE A 335 -2.48 5.44 -15.10
C PHE A 335 -1.37 5.79 -16.09
N CYS A 336 -1.55 5.49 -17.38
CA CYS A 336 -0.56 5.84 -18.40
C CYS A 336 -0.27 7.34 -18.44
N LEU A 337 -1.31 8.16 -18.31
CA LEU A 337 -1.17 9.60 -18.20
C LEU A 337 -0.40 9.99 -16.93
N ALA A 338 -0.81 9.52 -15.75
CA ALA A 338 -0.15 9.82 -14.49
C ALA A 338 1.35 9.45 -14.49
N VAL A 339 1.70 8.32 -15.12
CA VAL A 339 3.11 7.91 -15.31
C VAL A 339 3.88 8.95 -16.13
N SER A 340 3.31 9.43 -17.23
CA SER A 340 3.96 10.41 -18.11
C SER A 340 4.12 11.80 -17.48
N GLN A 341 3.22 12.17 -16.56
CA GLN A 341 3.18 13.49 -15.94
C GLN A 341 4.11 13.64 -14.72
N ASP A 342 4.71 12.55 -14.25
CA ASP A 342 5.70 12.62 -13.17
C ASP A 342 7.05 13.17 -13.65
N GLY A 343 7.15 14.50 -13.70
CA GLY A 343 8.36 15.21 -14.10
C GLY A 343 9.58 14.99 -13.19
N ARG A 344 9.43 14.33 -12.03
CA ARG A 344 10.54 14.02 -11.13
C ARG A 344 11.33 12.79 -11.57
N SER A 345 10.64 11.74 -12.01
CA SER A 345 11.25 10.43 -12.18
C SER A 345 10.98 9.80 -13.55
N TYR A 346 9.95 10.23 -14.27
CA TYR A 346 9.67 9.71 -15.61
C TYR A 346 10.55 10.37 -16.67
N SER A 347 11.08 9.55 -17.57
CA SER A 347 11.62 9.94 -18.86
C SER A 347 11.36 8.81 -19.86
N PRO A 348 11.32 9.09 -21.18
CA PRO A 348 11.16 8.02 -22.18
C PRO A 348 12.20 6.89 -22.05
N SER A 349 13.41 7.22 -21.61
CA SER A 349 14.50 6.27 -21.35
C SER A 349 14.32 5.39 -20.10
N LEU A 350 13.36 5.69 -19.21
CA LEU A 350 13.13 4.91 -18.00
C LEU A 350 12.83 3.43 -18.33
N PHE A 351 11.98 3.19 -19.31
CA PHE A 351 11.62 1.83 -19.72
C PHE A 351 12.75 1.15 -20.51
N GLU A 352 13.55 1.91 -21.26
CA GLU A 352 14.77 1.38 -21.91
C GLU A 352 15.75 0.82 -20.86
N PHE A 353 15.98 1.55 -19.77
CA PHE A 353 16.82 1.07 -18.66
C PHE A 353 16.25 -0.21 -18.03
N ALA A 354 14.92 -0.30 -17.91
CA ALA A 354 14.25 -1.47 -17.35
C ALA A 354 14.36 -2.70 -18.28
N GLU A 355 14.19 -2.52 -19.60
CA GLU A 355 14.44 -3.59 -20.60
C GLU A 355 15.86 -4.14 -20.48
N ASP A 356 16.83 -3.23 -20.35
CA ASP A 356 18.25 -3.53 -20.19
C ASP A 356 18.54 -4.43 -18.97
N VAL A 357 17.76 -4.25 -17.89
CA VAL A 357 17.84 -5.07 -16.67
C VAL A 357 17.13 -6.41 -16.89
N LEU A 358 15.95 -6.44 -17.50
CA LEU A 358 15.21 -7.67 -17.78
C LEU A 358 16.02 -8.66 -18.63
N VAL A 359 16.72 -8.17 -19.65
CA VAL A 359 17.61 -8.99 -20.49
C VAL A 359 18.73 -9.62 -19.68
N ARG A 360 19.32 -8.88 -18.74
CA ARG A 360 20.43 -9.37 -17.90
C ARG A 360 19.99 -10.37 -16.83
N VAL A 361 18.73 -10.32 -16.41
CA VAL A 361 18.19 -11.19 -15.37
C VAL A 361 17.45 -12.40 -15.96
N ASP A 362 17.43 -12.54 -17.30
CA ASP A 362 16.80 -13.64 -18.05
C ASP A 362 15.27 -13.70 -17.91
N TYR A 363 14.62 -12.54 -17.79
CA TYR A 363 13.16 -12.38 -17.77
C TYR A 363 12.64 -11.78 -19.08
N GLY A 364 13.10 -12.33 -20.21
CA GLY A 364 12.75 -11.84 -21.55
C GLY A 364 11.25 -11.92 -21.88
N CYS A 365 10.49 -12.78 -21.19
CA CYS A 365 9.04 -12.92 -21.41
C CYS A 365 8.24 -11.65 -21.12
N LEU A 366 8.75 -10.76 -20.26
CA LEU A 366 8.07 -9.50 -19.91
C LEU A 366 8.43 -8.34 -20.84
N LEU A 367 9.41 -8.51 -21.74
CA LEU A 367 9.89 -7.42 -22.61
C LEU A 367 8.80 -6.88 -23.53
N SER A 368 8.00 -7.78 -24.14
CA SER A 368 6.91 -7.38 -25.04
C SER A 368 5.85 -6.56 -24.30
N GLU A 369 5.49 -7.01 -23.10
CA GLU A 369 4.49 -6.34 -22.27
C GLU A 369 4.98 -4.97 -21.77
N LEU A 370 6.27 -4.87 -21.40
CA LEU A 370 6.88 -3.60 -20.98
C LEU A 370 6.97 -2.59 -22.13
N ARG A 371 7.24 -3.05 -23.35
CA ARG A 371 7.21 -2.17 -24.54
C ARG A 371 5.82 -1.62 -24.79
N GLU A 372 4.79 -2.44 -24.62
CA GLU A 372 3.41 -1.98 -24.73
C GLU A 372 3.08 -0.92 -23.67
N VAL A 373 3.57 -1.08 -22.43
CA VAL A 373 3.47 -0.02 -21.40
C VAL A 373 4.11 1.27 -21.91
N ALA A 374 5.35 1.21 -22.38
CA ALA A 374 6.09 2.37 -22.86
C ALA A 374 5.36 3.09 -24.01
N GLU A 375 4.84 2.33 -24.97
CA GLU A 375 4.07 2.86 -26.11
C GLU A 375 2.76 3.54 -25.66
N LYS A 376 1.99 2.92 -24.75
CA LYS A 376 0.75 3.51 -24.22
C LYS A 376 1.02 4.79 -23.43
N VAL A 377 2.05 4.79 -22.57
CA VAL A 377 2.47 5.96 -21.81
C VAL A 377 2.91 7.10 -22.74
N ALA A 378 3.77 6.81 -23.72
CA ALA A 378 4.24 7.82 -24.67
C ALA A 378 3.10 8.42 -25.49
N ARG A 379 2.17 7.59 -25.96
CA ARG A 379 0.97 8.05 -26.68
C ARG A 379 0.11 8.97 -25.83
N LYS A 380 -0.13 8.62 -24.57
CA LYS A 380 -0.89 9.47 -23.64
C LYS A 380 -0.18 10.76 -23.27
N ALA A 381 1.14 10.74 -23.19
CA ALA A 381 1.94 11.95 -23.01
C ALA A 381 1.72 12.93 -24.17
N ILE A 382 1.81 12.44 -25.42
CA ILE A 382 1.61 13.25 -26.63
C ILE A 382 0.16 13.80 -26.68
N GLU A 383 -0.84 12.94 -26.50
CA GLU A 383 -2.26 13.33 -26.47
C GLU A 383 -2.52 14.42 -25.41
N TYR A 384 -1.87 14.31 -24.25
CA TYR A 384 -2.00 15.31 -23.19
C TYR A 384 -1.29 16.62 -23.54
N MET A 385 -0.06 16.58 -24.05
CA MET A 385 0.68 17.78 -24.44
C MET A 385 -0.08 18.59 -25.51
N GLU A 386 -0.62 17.93 -26.53
CA GLU A 386 -1.43 18.59 -27.56
C GLU A 386 -2.68 19.29 -26.98
N ASN A 387 -3.28 18.68 -25.95
CA ASN A 387 -4.43 19.25 -25.25
C ASN A 387 -4.05 20.38 -24.26
N GLU A 388 -2.89 20.27 -23.61
CA GLU A 388 -2.42 21.23 -22.61
C GLU A 388 -1.84 22.50 -23.24
N GLU A 389 -1.14 22.40 -24.37
CA GLU A 389 -0.70 23.57 -25.15
C GLU A 389 -1.88 24.46 -25.54
N ALA A 390 -3.05 23.87 -25.81
CA ALA A 390 -4.28 24.61 -26.06
C ALA A 390 -4.83 25.35 -24.82
N LEU A 391 -4.41 24.95 -23.61
CA LEU A 391 -4.92 25.40 -22.31
C LEU A 391 -3.88 26.13 -21.44
N ALA A 392 -2.64 26.29 -21.91
CA ALA A 392 -1.49 26.82 -21.16
C ALA A 392 -1.63 28.27 -20.62
N GLU A 393 -2.64 29.00 -21.08
CA GLU A 393 -2.96 30.37 -20.63
C GLU A 393 -4.19 30.41 -19.70
N ALA A 394 -4.38 29.37 -18.88
CA ALA A 394 -5.45 29.35 -17.89
C ALA A 394 -5.22 30.42 -16.81
N PRO A 395 -6.23 31.25 -16.47
CA PRO A 395 -6.14 32.15 -15.34
C PRO A 395 -5.84 31.44 -14.02
N ASP A 396 -5.01 32.05 -13.15
CA ASP A 396 -4.58 31.47 -11.87
C ASP A 396 -5.72 31.00 -10.96
N HIS A 397 -6.89 31.65 -11.02
CA HIS A 397 -8.05 31.29 -10.20
C HIS A 397 -8.77 30.01 -10.68
N TYR A 398 -8.43 29.47 -11.85
CA TYR A 398 -8.86 28.16 -12.33
C TYR A 398 -7.91 27.04 -11.90
N LEU A 399 -6.73 27.40 -11.38
CA LEU A 399 -5.72 26.43 -10.96
C LEU A 399 -5.94 26.01 -9.51
N ASP A 400 -5.73 24.73 -9.25
CA ASP A 400 -5.72 24.16 -7.91
C ASP A 400 -4.56 24.79 -7.12
N PRO A 401 -4.79 25.34 -5.91
CA PRO A 401 -3.77 26.05 -5.15
C PRO A 401 -2.68 25.13 -4.54
N ILE A 402 -2.86 23.80 -4.58
CA ILE A 402 -1.91 22.81 -4.09
C ILE A 402 -1.16 22.19 -5.27
N MET A 403 -1.88 21.76 -6.31
CA MET A 403 -1.31 21.06 -7.45
C MET A 403 -0.86 22.01 -8.58
N SER A 404 -1.31 23.27 -8.57
CA SER A 404 -1.05 24.26 -9.63
C SER A 404 -1.49 23.81 -11.03
N THR A 405 -2.51 22.96 -11.10
CA THR A 405 -3.08 22.42 -12.34
C THR A 405 -4.53 22.86 -12.48
N LEU A 406 -5.07 22.86 -13.71
CA LEU A 406 -6.46 23.25 -13.96
C LEU A 406 -7.44 22.35 -13.18
N MET A 407 -8.31 22.94 -12.35
CA MET A 407 -9.32 22.20 -11.59
C MET A 407 -10.36 21.59 -12.53
N LYS A 408 -10.70 20.31 -12.33
CA LYS A 408 -11.75 19.61 -13.09
C LYS A 408 -13.07 19.59 -12.32
N ASP A 409 -13.00 19.46 -11.01
CA ASP A 409 -14.16 19.49 -10.13
C ASP A 409 -13.89 20.36 -8.90
N PRO A 410 -14.01 21.70 -9.03
CA PRO A 410 -13.70 22.62 -7.95
C PRO A 410 -14.68 22.49 -6.77
N VAL A 411 -14.13 22.38 -5.56
CA VAL A 411 -14.86 22.31 -4.29
C VAL A 411 -14.33 23.32 -3.29
N ILE A 412 -15.23 23.94 -2.53
CA ILE A 412 -14.94 24.95 -1.53
C ILE A 412 -14.79 24.26 -0.16
N LEU A 413 -13.67 24.50 0.49
CA LEU A 413 -13.42 24.08 1.86
C LEU A 413 -14.16 25.00 2.84
N PRO A 414 -14.98 24.49 3.77
CA PRO A 414 -15.86 25.32 4.60
C PRO A 414 -15.11 26.24 5.57
N SER A 415 -13.95 25.81 6.09
CA SER A 415 -13.20 26.57 7.10
C SER A 415 -12.23 27.57 6.46
N SER A 416 -11.37 27.13 5.53
CA SER A 416 -10.41 28.02 4.86
C SER A 416 -11.04 28.87 3.74
N LYS A 417 -12.22 28.48 3.25
CA LYS A 417 -12.91 29.08 2.08
C LYS A 417 -12.05 29.07 0.80
N LYS A 418 -11.05 28.19 0.74
CA LYS A 418 -10.25 27.95 -0.45
C LYS A 418 -10.98 26.98 -1.36
N THR A 419 -10.88 27.22 -2.66
CA THR A 419 -11.36 26.28 -3.68
C THR A 419 -10.19 25.41 -4.12
N VAL A 420 -10.39 24.10 -4.12
CA VAL A 420 -9.43 23.08 -4.51
C VAL A 420 -10.12 22.06 -5.42
N ASP A 421 -9.39 21.27 -6.18
CA ASP A 421 -9.98 20.15 -6.90
C ASP A 421 -10.42 19.04 -5.93
N ARG A 422 -11.58 18.43 -6.19
CA ARG A 422 -12.13 17.34 -5.36
C ARG A 422 -11.14 16.19 -5.19
N THR A 423 -10.39 15.84 -6.23
CA THR A 423 -9.44 14.72 -6.18
C THR A 423 -8.24 15.04 -5.29
N THR A 424 -7.77 16.29 -5.33
CA THR A 424 -6.70 16.82 -4.47
C THR A 424 -7.08 16.72 -3.00
N ILE A 425 -8.27 17.20 -2.62
CA ILE A 425 -8.70 17.16 -1.21
C ILE A 425 -9.05 15.74 -0.75
N ALA A 426 -9.68 14.92 -1.60
CA ALA A 426 -9.97 13.53 -1.26
C ALA A 426 -8.68 12.77 -0.90
N ARG A 427 -7.60 13.00 -1.65
CA ARG A 427 -6.27 12.43 -1.38
C ARG A 427 -5.71 12.88 -0.03
N HIS A 428 -5.85 14.15 0.32
CA HIS A 428 -5.44 14.66 1.62
C HIS A 428 -6.21 13.96 2.75
N LEU A 429 -7.54 13.89 2.63
CA LEU A 429 -8.44 13.29 3.62
C LEU A 429 -8.26 11.78 3.82
N LEU A 430 -7.67 11.06 2.86
CA LEU A 430 -7.25 9.67 3.03
C LEU A 430 -6.08 9.52 4.01
N SER A 431 -5.27 10.55 4.20
CA SER A 431 -4.11 10.57 5.08
C SER A 431 -4.36 11.35 6.37
N ASP A 432 -4.96 12.54 6.26
CA ASP A 432 -5.24 13.45 7.37
C ASP A 432 -6.63 14.08 7.19
N GLN A 433 -7.51 13.89 8.16
CA GLN A 433 -8.90 14.39 8.14
C GLN A 433 -8.99 15.85 8.57
N THR A 434 -8.18 16.71 7.95
CA THR A 434 -8.12 18.13 8.24
C THR A 434 -8.13 18.97 6.96
N ASP A 435 -8.34 20.27 7.10
CA ASP A 435 -8.18 21.23 6.02
C ASP A 435 -6.66 21.53 5.87
N PRO A 436 -6.09 21.36 4.66
CA PRO A 436 -4.64 21.48 4.46
C PRO A 436 -4.08 22.89 4.71
N PHE A 437 -4.92 23.93 4.73
CA PHE A 437 -4.49 25.32 4.90
C PHE A 437 -4.55 25.82 6.34
N ASN A 438 -5.47 25.29 7.17
CA ASN A 438 -5.66 25.75 8.55
C ASN A 438 -5.70 24.63 9.60
N ARG A 439 -5.63 23.37 9.18
CA ARG A 439 -5.65 22.15 10.01
C ARG A 439 -6.91 21.94 10.85
N SER A 440 -8.03 22.59 10.52
CA SER A 440 -9.33 22.30 11.14
C SER A 440 -9.84 20.94 10.69
N ALA A 441 -10.57 20.21 11.52
CA ALA A 441 -11.20 18.95 11.12
C ALA A 441 -12.08 19.11 9.88
N LEU A 442 -11.94 18.20 8.92
CA LEU A 442 -12.65 18.24 7.63
C LEU A 442 -13.00 16.82 7.17
N SER A 443 -14.17 16.65 6.57
CA SER A 443 -14.62 15.39 5.96
C SER A 443 -15.22 15.61 4.55
N MET A 444 -15.33 14.53 3.77
CA MET A 444 -15.75 14.60 2.35
C MET A 444 -17.16 15.16 2.15
N ASP A 445 -18.09 14.91 3.08
CA ASP A 445 -19.46 15.43 3.05
C ASP A 445 -19.57 16.93 3.34
N GLN A 446 -18.53 17.52 3.95
CA GLN A 446 -18.51 18.95 4.26
C GLN A 446 -18.06 19.80 3.06
N LEU A 447 -17.60 19.17 1.97
CA LEU A 447 -17.14 19.85 0.77
C LEU A 447 -18.31 20.45 0.01
N ILE A 448 -18.23 21.75 -0.29
CA ILE A 448 -19.28 22.47 -1.01
C ILE A 448 -18.89 22.55 -2.49
N PRO A 449 -19.65 21.97 -3.43
CA PRO A 449 -19.30 22.08 -4.86
C PRO A 449 -19.34 23.53 -5.36
N ASP A 450 -18.27 23.98 -6.04
CA ASP A 450 -18.23 25.29 -6.68
C ASP A 450 -18.78 25.21 -8.11
N VAL A 451 -20.11 25.11 -8.21
CA VAL A 451 -20.81 24.93 -9.49
C VAL A 451 -20.58 26.12 -10.44
N ALA A 452 -20.40 27.32 -9.90
CA ALA A 452 -20.15 28.52 -10.67
C ALA A 452 -18.75 28.47 -11.31
N LEU A 453 -17.72 28.22 -10.51
CA LEU A 453 -16.34 28.11 -11.02
C LEU A 453 -16.19 26.95 -11.99
N LYS A 454 -16.84 25.82 -11.73
CA LYS A 454 -16.85 24.68 -12.65
C LYS A 454 -17.42 25.06 -14.02
N ALA A 455 -18.53 25.80 -14.05
CA ALA A 455 -19.13 26.25 -15.30
C ALA A 455 -18.23 27.25 -16.05
N GLU A 456 -17.51 28.11 -15.33
CA GLU A 456 -16.52 29.02 -15.93
C GLU A 456 -15.34 28.27 -16.54
N ILE A 457 -14.77 27.31 -15.81
CA ILE A 457 -13.66 26.46 -16.29
C ILE A 457 -14.11 25.64 -17.51
N ASP A 458 -15.29 25.01 -17.46
CA ASP A 458 -15.84 24.24 -18.58
C ASP A 458 -16.03 25.11 -19.83
N ASN A 459 -16.50 26.35 -19.67
CA ASN A 459 -16.65 27.29 -20.78
C ASN A 459 -15.28 27.73 -21.33
N PHE A 460 -14.31 28.02 -20.46
CA PHE A 460 -12.94 28.35 -20.85
C PHE A 460 -12.31 27.22 -21.68
N ILE A 461 -12.43 25.96 -21.22
CA ILE A 461 -11.94 24.78 -21.94
C ILE A 461 -12.61 24.66 -23.32
N ARG A 462 -13.94 24.81 -23.39
CA ARG A 462 -14.68 24.71 -24.66
C ARG A 462 -14.29 25.82 -25.64
N GLU A 463 -14.10 27.05 -25.17
CA GLU A 463 -13.68 28.16 -26.02
C GLU A 463 -12.28 27.95 -26.59
N ARG A 464 -11.35 27.46 -25.77
CA ARG A 464 -9.98 27.11 -26.20
C ARG A 464 -9.99 25.97 -27.21
N GLN A 465 -10.68 24.86 -26.92
CA GLN A 465 -10.80 23.73 -27.85
C GLN A 465 -11.43 24.11 -29.20
N LYS A 466 -12.38 25.06 -29.20
CA LYS A 466 -12.96 25.60 -30.43
C LYS A 466 -12.00 26.49 -31.21
N LYS A 467 -11.02 27.13 -30.58
CA LYS A 467 -9.99 27.94 -31.26
C LYS A 467 -8.84 27.11 -31.81
N THR A 468 -8.58 25.92 -31.26
CA THR A 468 -7.54 25.02 -31.76
C THR A 468 -8.00 24.16 -32.96
N LYS A 469 -9.30 23.92 -33.11
CA LYS A 469 -9.91 23.16 -34.23
C LYS A 469 -10.20 23.91 -35.56
N PRO A 470 -10.29 25.26 -35.68
CA PRO A 470 -10.63 25.91 -36.95
C PRO A 470 -9.47 25.95 -37.95
N GLU A 471 -8.21 25.94 -37.50
CA GLU A 471 -7.06 26.16 -38.39
C GLU A 471 -6.66 24.92 -39.21
N ALA A 472 -7.09 23.71 -38.82
CA ALA A 472 -6.83 22.51 -39.61
C ALA A 472 -7.70 22.41 -40.89
N ASN A 473 -8.78 23.19 -40.99
CA ASN A 473 -9.68 23.18 -42.14
C ASN A 473 -9.52 24.39 -43.09
N GLU A 474 -8.82 25.45 -42.68
CA GLU A 474 -8.59 26.62 -43.56
C GLU A 474 -7.34 26.45 -44.45
N ILE A 475 -6.35 25.65 -44.05
CA ILE A 475 -5.16 25.38 -44.88
C ILE A 475 -5.50 24.47 -46.09
N PHE A 476 -6.59 23.69 -46.01
CA PHE A 476 -7.05 22.84 -47.11
C PHE A 476 -7.91 23.57 -48.16
N ILE A 477 -8.36 24.80 -47.89
CA ILE A 477 -9.20 25.57 -48.82
C ILE A 477 -8.36 26.57 -49.64
N GLU A 478 -7.31 27.17 -49.06
CA GLU A 478 -6.41 28.06 -49.83
C GLU A 478 -5.50 27.32 -50.83
N THR A 479 -5.29 26.01 -50.68
CA THR A 479 -4.51 25.20 -51.65
C THR A 479 -5.35 24.66 -52.82
N MET A 480 -6.68 24.83 -52.82
CA MET A 480 -7.56 24.43 -53.92
C MET A 480 -8.07 25.60 -54.80
N GLU A 481 -7.84 26.85 -54.41
CA GLU A 481 -8.17 28.04 -55.24
C GLU A 481 -6.97 28.55 -56.07
N MET A 482 -5.86 27.82 -56.09
CA MET A 482 -4.61 28.23 -56.76
C MET A 482 -4.04 27.21 -57.76
N ASP A 483 -4.90 26.36 -58.36
CA ASP A 483 -4.58 25.52 -59.53
C ASP A 483 -5.58 25.69 -60.68
#